data_AF-A0A2N0HSP9-F1
#
_entry.id   AF-A0A2N0HSP9-F1
#
_cell.length_a   1.000
_cell.length_b   1.000
_cell.length_c   1.000
_cell.angle_alpha   90.00
_cell.angle_beta   90.00
_cell.angle_gamma   90.00
#
_symmetry.space_group_name_H-M   'P 1'
#
loop_
_entity.id
_entity.type
_entity.pdbx_description
1 polymer ?
#
loop_
_entity_poly.entity_id
_entity_poly.type
_entity_poly.pdbx_seq_one_letter_code
_entity_poly.pdbx_strand_id
1 'polypeptide(L)'
;MRIEVFAAHWGNNDLPPEVFIDKVAAAGFDGIEMSLPLDAALREEWTDRIAKAGLQLIAAQWETVFHSDFELHRAALAELLDNACLARPVLVNTHTGKDFYTQAQNAELIDLAAAISAKHGVPIVHELHRSRFSGHPMLLLPYLAQYPELPLTADLSHWCCACESLLEDQPHTLAQVLPLVRHVHARVGHAQGPQVADFRAPEAKPALDAHLAWWDAIVALRRAAGAERMTFTPEFGPAPYTQTLPYTQQPVSDAWEQNVAMLQLLRQRYPTD
;
A
#
# COMPACT_ATOMS: atom_id res chain seq x y z
N MET A 1 16.17 -9.64 9.58
CA MET A 1 15.04 -9.34 8.66
C MET A 1 15.43 -8.15 7.80
N ARG A 2 15.43 -8.31 6.48
CA ARG A 2 15.73 -7.24 5.52
C ARG A 2 14.54 -6.28 5.40
N ILE A 3 14.83 -4.99 5.24
CA ILE A 3 13.83 -3.96 4.95
C ILE A 3 14.05 -3.52 3.52
N GLU A 4 13.02 -3.66 2.69
CA GLU A 4 13.06 -3.31 1.27
C GLU A 4 12.04 -2.20 1.01
N VAL A 5 12.46 -1.13 0.34
CA VAL A 5 11.62 0.05 0.13
C VAL A 5 11.34 0.23 -1.36
N PHE A 6 10.07 0.32 -1.73
CA PHE A 6 9.59 0.37 -3.10
C PHE A 6 9.08 1.78 -3.43
N ALA A 7 9.34 2.26 -4.64
CA ALA A 7 8.79 3.51 -5.11
C ALA A 7 7.39 3.28 -5.70
N ALA A 8 6.41 4.06 -5.26
CA ALA A 8 5.10 4.07 -5.89
C ALA A 8 5.17 4.67 -7.31
N HIS A 9 4.67 3.94 -8.30
CA HIS A 9 4.44 4.48 -9.65
C HIS A 9 3.32 5.52 -9.66
N TRP A 10 2.37 5.42 -8.72
CA TRP A 10 1.31 6.40 -8.55
C TRP A 10 1.89 7.81 -8.32
N GLY A 11 1.38 8.80 -9.06
CA GLY A 11 1.95 10.15 -9.10
C GLY A 11 3.08 10.36 -10.12
N ASN A 12 3.55 9.28 -10.77
CA ASN A 12 4.55 9.33 -11.84
C ASN A 12 4.04 8.75 -13.17
N ASN A 13 2.73 8.52 -13.30
CA ASN A 13 2.11 7.83 -14.44
C ASN A 13 2.35 8.49 -15.81
N ASP A 14 2.63 9.80 -15.82
CA ASP A 14 2.88 10.56 -17.05
C ASP A 14 4.34 10.44 -17.53
N LEU A 15 5.23 9.84 -16.74
CA LEU A 15 6.61 9.61 -17.13
C LEU A 15 6.70 8.38 -18.06
N PRO A 16 7.56 8.45 -19.09
CA PRO A 16 7.93 7.24 -19.84
C PRO A 16 8.50 6.17 -18.90
N PRO A 17 8.25 4.87 -19.17
CA PRO A 17 8.68 3.78 -18.31
C PRO A 17 10.17 3.82 -17.95
N GLU A 18 11.04 4.05 -18.93
CA GLU A 18 12.49 4.15 -18.74
C GLU A 18 12.88 5.32 -17.84
N VAL A 19 12.23 6.47 -18.00
CA VAL A 19 12.53 7.66 -17.20
C VAL A 19 12.15 7.44 -15.75
N PHE A 20 10.99 6.81 -15.49
CA PHE A 20 10.58 6.48 -14.14
C PHE A 20 11.51 5.44 -13.49
N ILE A 21 11.83 4.35 -14.21
CA ILE A 21 12.70 3.28 -13.69
C ILE A 21 14.10 3.82 -13.35
N ASP A 22 14.69 4.65 -14.23
CA ASP A 22 16.00 5.28 -13.97
C ASP A 22 15.95 6.21 -12.76
N LYS A 23 14.86 6.98 -12.62
CA LYS A 23 14.62 7.88 -11.48
C LYS A 23 14.51 7.11 -10.16
N VAL A 24 13.86 5.94 -10.16
CA VAL A 24 13.73 5.05 -9.00
C VAL A 24 15.09 4.44 -8.61
N ALA A 25 15.82 3.91 -9.59
CA ALA A 25 17.15 3.34 -9.36
C ALA A 25 18.13 4.40 -8.82
N ALA A 26 18.12 5.61 -9.40
CA ALA A 26 18.97 6.72 -8.97
C ALA A 26 18.68 7.20 -7.53
N ALA A 27 17.42 7.14 -7.09
CA ALA A 27 17.04 7.49 -5.72
C ALA A 27 17.40 6.40 -4.69
N GLY A 28 17.73 5.17 -5.15
CA GLY A 28 18.17 4.08 -4.30
C GLY A 28 17.04 3.28 -3.65
N PHE A 29 15.87 3.21 -4.29
CA PHE A 29 14.81 2.26 -3.92
C PHE A 29 15.21 0.83 -4.30
N ASP A 30 14.63 -0.15 -3.61
CA ASP A 30 14.86 -1.58 -3.84
C ASP A 30 13.90 -2.17 -4.90
N GLY A 31 12.83 -1.44 -5.23
CA GLY A 31 11.84 -1.87 -6.20
C GLY A 31 10.81 -0.81 -6.55
N ILE A 32 9.83 -1.22 -7.35
CA ILE A 32 8.69 -0.41 -7.78
C ILE A 32 7.39 -1.10 -7.33
N GLU A 33 6.46 -0.30 -6.83
CA GLU A 33 5.06 -0.70 -6.66
C GLU A 33 4.20 -0.06 -7.75
N MET A 34 3.55 -0.89 -8.56
CA MET A 34 2.73 -0.40 -9.67
C MET A 34 1.60 -1.34 -10.08
N SER A 35 0.56 -0.77 -10.69
CA SER A 35 -0.42 -1.55 -11.45
C SER A 35 0.19 -2.02 -12.76
N LEU A 36 -0.16 -3.24 -13.17
CA LEU A 36 0.36 -3.83 -14.40
C LEU A 36 -0.68 -3.77 -15.51
N PRO A 37 -0.28 -3.45 -16.75
CA PRO A 37 -1.19 -3.49 -17.89
C PRO A 37 -1.73 -4.91 -18.09
N LEU A 38 -2.98 -5.02 -18.58
CA LEU A 38 -3.58 -6.28 -18.98
C LEU A 38 -3.01 -6.82 -20.30
N ASP A 39 -2.50 -5.93 -21.16
CA ASP A 39 -1.79 -6.34 -22.36
C ASP A 39 -0.50 -7.08 -21.98
N ALA A 40 -0.40 -8.33 -22.42
CA ALA A 40 0.70 -9.21 -22.02
C ALA A 40 2.07 -8.72 -22.51
N ALA A 41 2.15 -8.15 -23.72
CA ALA A 41 3.42 -7.66 -24.27
C ALA A 41 3.89 -6.41 -23.52
N LEU A 42 2.95 -5.51 -23.22
CA LEU A 42 3.25 -4.32 -22.42
C LEU A 42 3.66 -4.68 -20.99
N ARG A 43 2.98 -5.67 -20.38
CA ARG A 43 3.33 -6.19 -19.04
C ARG A 43 4.74 -6.76 -19.03
N GLU A 44 5.07 -7.60 -20.01
CA GLU A 44 6.40 -8.20 -20.16
C GLU A 44 7.47 -7.13 -20.35
N GLU A 45 7.21 -6.11 -21.17
CA GLU A 45 8.11 -4.97 -21.35
C GLU A 45 8.42 -4.27 -20.02
N TRP A 46 7.39 -3.95 -19.23
CA TRP A 46 7.56 -3.34 -17.91
C TRP A 46 8.38 -4.24 -16.98
N THR A 47 7.99 -5.51 -16.84
CA THR A 47 8.68 -6.45 -15.93
C THR A 47 10.14 -6.68 -16.33
N ASP A 48 10.44 -6.75 -17.63
CA ASP A 48 11.79 -6.92 -18.13
C ASP A 48 12.67 -5.70 -17.84
N ARG A 49 12.13 -4.49 -18.00
CA ARG A 49 12.87 -3.25 -17.73
C ARG A 49 13.18 -3.12 -16.23
N ILE A 50 12.18 -3.38 -15.37
CA ILE A 50 12.34 -3.37 -13.91
C ILE A 50 13.43 -4.36 -13.49
N ALA A 51 13.37 -5.60 -14.00
CA ALA A 51 14.36 -6.63 -13.69
C ALA A 51 15.77 -6.27 -14.21
N LYS A 52 15.89 -5.71 -15.42
CA LYS A 52 17.17 -5.25 -15.99
C LYS A 52 17.81 -4.11 -15.19
N ALA A 53 16.99 -3.27 -14.55
CA ALA A 53 17.45 -2.23 -13.63
C ALA A 53 17.85 -2.77 -12.24
N GLY A 54 17.68 -4.08 -11.98
CA GLY A 54 17.97 -4.69 -10.69
C GLY A 54 16.93 -4.38 -9.61
N LEU A 55 15.76 -3.88 -10.00
CA LEU A 55 14.66 -3.52 -9.11
C LEU A 55 13.69 -4.70 -8.92
N GLN A 56 13.11 -4.80 -7.74
CA GLN A 56 12.01 -5.73 -7.46
C GLN A 56 10.65 -5.12 -7.82
N LEU A 57 9.60 -5.95 -7.87
CA LEU A 57 8.24 -5.53 -8.18
C LEU A 57 7.27 -5.91 -7.06
N ILE A 58 6.45 -4.95 -6.64
CA ILE A 58 5.16 -5.17 -6.00
C ILE A 58 4.08 -4.80 -7.01
N ALA A 59 3.12 -5.69 -7.22
CA ALA A 59 1.99 -5.35 -8.09
C ALA A 59 0.85 -4.75 -7.25
N ALA A 60 0.37 -3.58 -7.65
CA ALA A 60 -0.79 -2.93 -7.03
C ALA A 60 -2.04 -3.21 -7.87
N GLN A 61 -3.14 -3.57 -7.23
CA GLN A 61 -4.45 -3.74 -7.86
C GLN A 61 -5.42 -2.74 -7.22
N TRP A 62 -5.95 -1.81 -8.02
CA TRP A 62 -6.89 -0.77 -7.59
C TRP A 62 -8.03 -0.49 -8.58
N GLU A 63 -7.92 -0.99 -9.80
CA GLU A 63 -8.71 -0.67 -10.98
C GLU A 63 -10.16 -1.17 -10.90
N THR A 64 -10.47 -2.05 -9.95
CA THR A 64 -11.86 -2.45 -9.67
C THR A 64 -12.75 -1.29 -9.24
N VAL A 65 -12.16 -0.12 -8.95
CA VAL A 65 -12.89 1.15 -8.75
C VAL A 65 -13.77 1.54 -9.94
N PHE A 66 -13.46 1.08 -11.16
CA PHE A 66 -14.25 1.36 -12.37
C PHE A 66 -15.54 0.52 -12.47
N HIS A 67 -15.76 -0.42 -11.55
CA HIS A 67 -16.94 -1.29 -11.52
C HIS A 67 -17.74 -1.07 -10.24
N SER A 68 -18.99 -0.62 -10.38
CA SER A 68 -19.93 -0.45 -9.27
C SER A 68 -20.77 -1.70 -9.00
N ASP A 69 -21.11 -2.46 -10.05
CA ASP A 69 -21.79 -3.75 -9.95
C ASP A 69 -20.87 -4.82 -9.36
N PHE A 70 -21.41 -5.65 -8.47
CA PHE A 70 -20.64 -6.66 -7.74
C PHE A 70 -20.07 -7.76 -8.66
N GLU A 71 -20.85 -8.27 -9.62
CA GLU A 71 -20.39 -9.35 -10.49
C GLU A 71 -19.32 -8.84 -11.46
N LEU A 72 -19.48 -7.62 -11.98
CA LEU A 72 -18.44 -6.96 -12.78
C LEU A 72 -17.17 -6.70 -11.96
N HIS A 73 -17.31 -6.23 -10.72
CA HIS A 73 -16.17 -6.03 -9.82
C HIS A 73 -15.42 -7.34 -9.54
N ARG A 74 -16.17 -8.40 -9.24
CA ARG A 74 -15.63 -9.74 -8.96
C ARG A 74 -14.90 -10.33 -10.18
N ALA A 75 -15.49 -10.22 -11.37
CA ALA A 75 -14.85 -10.67 -12.61
C ALA A 75 -13.56 -9.89 -12.90
N ALA A 76 -13.59 -8.55 -12.76
CA ALA A 76 -12.43 -7.70 -12.96
C ALA A 76 -11.33 -7.98 -11.92
N LEU A 77 -11.70 -8.18 -10.65
CA LEU A 77 -10.74 -8.53 -9.59
C LEU A 77 -10.01 -9.83 -9.93
N ALA A 78 -10.73 -10.86 -10.38
CA ALA A 78 -10.13 -12.12 -10.78
C ALA A 78 -9.11 -11.94 -11.92
N GLU A 79 -9.50 -11.24 -12.99
CA GLU A 79 -8.63 -10.98 -14.15
C GLU A 79 -7.38 -10.18 -13.75
N LEU A 80 -7.54 -9.10 -12.99
CA LEU A 80 -6.45 -8.23 -12.58
C LEU A 80 -5.48 -8.94 -11.63
N LEU A 81 -5.98 -9.74 -10.68
CA LEU A 81 -5.13 -10.49 -9.76
C LEU A 81 -4.39 -11.64 -10.47
N ASP A 82 -5.06 -12.37 -11.36
CA ASP A 82 -4.40 -13.38 -12.20
C ASP A 82 -3.30 -12.73 -13.05
N ASN A 83 -3.59 -11.59 -13.70
CA ASN A 83 -2.62 -10.82 -14.48
C ASN A 83 -1.41 -10.38 -13.66
N ALA A 84 -1.67 -9.84 -12.46
CA ALA A 84 -0.61 -9.39 -11.54
C ALA A 84 0.29 -10.55 -11.10
N CYS A 85 -0.29 -11.71 -10.79
CA CYS A 85 0.46 -12.88 -10.35
C CYS A 85 1.34 -13.48 -11.46
N LEU A 86 0.96 -13.36 -12.74
CA LEU A 86 1.78 -13.82 -13.87
C LEU A 86 3.15 -13.11 -13.94
N ALA A 87 3.25 -11.88 -13.43
CA ALA A 87 4.51 -11.16 -13.34
C ALA A 87 5.43 -11.67 -12.22
N ARG A 88 4.96 -12.57 -11.35
CA ARG A 88 5.66 -13.10 -10.17
C ARG A 88 6.30 -12.01 -9.30
N PRO A 89 5.52 -11.00 -8.86
CA PRO A 89 6.02 -9.97 -7.97
C PRO A 89 6.38 -10.55 -6.60
N VAL A 90 7.01 -9.73 -5.75
CA VAL A 90 7.27 -10.05 -4.34
C VAL A 90 5.97 -10.35 -3.59
N LEU A 91 4.94 -9.55 -3.87
CA LEU A 91 3.55 -9.69 -3.44
C LEU A 91 2.64 -8.85 -4.34
N VAL A 92 1.33 -9.08 -4.25
CA VAL A 92 0.29 -8.21 -4.81
C VAL A 92 -0.42 -7.47 -3.68
N ASN A 93 -0.40 -6.15 -3.72
CA ASN A 93 -1.22 -5.31 -2.85
C ASN A 93 -2.57 -5.04 -3.53
N THR A 94 -3.68 -5.33 -2.86
CA THR A 94 -5.04 -5.22 -3.47
C THR A 94 -6.00 -4.35 -2.67
N HIS A 95 -6.70 -3.51 -3.42
CA HIS A 95 -7.92 -2.80 -3.05
C HIS A 95 -9.15 -3.71 -3.21
N THR A 96 -9.24 -4.72 -2.36
CA THR A 96 -10.35 -5.67 -2.40
C THR A 96 -11.66 -5.05 -1.95
N GLY A 97 -12.75 -5.36 -2.66
CA GLY A 97 -14.12 -5.09 -2.19
C GLY A 97 -14.48 -3.62 -2.00
N LYS A 98 -15.61 -3.40 -1.34
CA LYS A 98 -16.18 -2.07 -1.05
C LYS A 98 -16.78 -2.03 0.35
N ASP A 99 -16.77 -0.85 0.95
CA ASP A 99 -17.38 -0.60 2.26
C ASP A 99 -18.92 -0.69 2.25
N PHE A 100 -19.54 -0.56 1.08
CA PHE A 100 -20.99 -0.70 0.91
C PHE A 100 -21.45 -2.10 0.44
N TYR A 101 -20.53 -3.03 0.17
CA TYR A 101 -20.89 -4.41 -0.12
C TYR A 101 -21.27 -5.15 1.17
N THR A 102 -22.12 -6.16 1.04
CA THR A 102 -22.45 -7.03 2.17
C THR A 102 -21.22 -7.80 2.65
N GLN A 103 -21.26 -8.26 3.90
CA GLN A 103 -20.17 -9.08 4.45
C GLN A 103 -19.91 -10.34 3.60
N ALA A 104 -20.96 -11.00 3.13
CA ALA A 104 -20.84 -12.19 2.28
C ALA A 104 -20.16 -11.88 0.93
N GLN A 105 -20.50 -10.75 0.30
CA GLN A 105 -19.89 -10.31 -0.96
C GLN A 105 -18.39 -10.01 -0.79
N ASN A 106 -18.01 -9.27 0.24
CA ASN A 106 -16.60 -8.99 0.49
C ASN A 106 -15.82 -10.27 0.88
N ALA A 107 -16.43 -11.17 1.66
CA ALA A 107 -15.84 -12.47 1.97
C ALA A 107 -15.58 -13.30 0.70
N GLU A 108 -16.52 -13.31 -0.26
CA GLU A 108 -16.32 -13.97 -1.56
C GLU A 108 -15.11 -13.41 -2.33
N LEU A 109 -14.89 -12.08 -2.29
CA LEU A 109 -13.73 -11.45 -2.94
C LEU A 109 -12.42 -11.77 -2.22
N ILE A 110 -12.44 -11.89 -0.88
CA ILE A 110 -11.28 -12.33 -0.09
C ILE A 110 -10.94 -13.79 -0.41
N ASP A 111 -11.94 -14.68 -0.45
CA ASP A 111 -11.75 -16.09 -0.81
C ASP A 111 -11.22 -16.25 -2.24
N LEU A 112 -11.74 -15.46 -3.18
CA LEU A 112 -11.24 -15.39 -4.56
C LEU A 112 -9.75 -15.01 -4.60
N ALA A 113 -9.36 -13.94 -3.90
CA ALA A 113 -7.97 -13.51 -3.81
C ALA A 113 -7.09 -14.59 -3.18
N ALA A 114 -7.54 -15.25 -2.10
CA ALA A 114 -6.81 -16.34 -1.47
C ALA A 114 -6.61 -17.55 -2.42
N ALA A 115 -7.62 -17.90 -3.20
CA ALA A 115 -7.54 -18.97 -4.20
C ALA A 115 -6.53 -18.65 -5.32
N ILE A 116 -6.52 -17.40 -5.82
CA ILE A 116 -5.55 -16.94 -6.84
C ILE A 116 -4.13 -16.93 -6.27
N SER A 117 -3.96 -16.41 -5.04
CA SER A 117 -2.68 -16.43 -4.32
C SER A 117 -2.12 -17.85 -4.23
N ALA A 118 -2.94 -18.82 -3.81
CA ALA A 118 -2.54 -20.23 -3.72
C ALA A 118 -2.23 -20.86 -5.09
N LYS A 119 -3.00 -20.52 -6.14
CA LYS A 119 -2.80 -21.01 -7.51
C LYS A 119 -1.44 -20.61 -8.08
N HIS A 120 -0.99 -19.38 -7.83
CA HIS A 120 0.26 -18.85 -8.39
C HIS A 120 1.45 -18.91 -7.44
N GLY A 121 1.22 -19.14 -6.15
CA GLY A 121 2.27 -19.08 -5.12
C GLY A 121 2.79 -17.66 -4.89
N VAL A 122 2.00 -16.63 -5.22
CA VAL A 122 2.33 -15.21 -5.04
C VAL A 122 1.46 -14.67 -3.90
N PRO A 123 2.05 -14.12 -2.81
CA PRO A 123 1.25 -13.54 -1.73
C PRO A 123 0.37 -12.39 -2.21
N ILE A 124 -0.92 -12.44 -1.90
CA ILE A 124 -1.85 -11.32 -2.07
C ILE A 124 -2.17 -10.77 -0.68
N VAL A 125 -2.04 -9.46 -0.50
CA VAL A 125 -2.27 -8.74 0.77
C VAL A 125 -3.33 -7.65 0.58
N HIS A 126 -4.17 -7.46 1.58
CA HIS A 126 -5.32 -6.55 1.49
C HIS A 126 -5.01 -5.22 2.17
N GLU A 127 -5.14 -4.12 1.43
CA GLU A 127 -4.85 -2.80 1.96
C GLU A 127 -5.91 -2.30 2.93
N LEU A 128 -5.47 -1.68 4.03
CA LEU A 128 -6.31 -0.85 4.88
C LEU A 128 -6.63 0.47 4.17
N HIS A 129 -7.69 0.50 3.37
CA HIS A 129 -7.98 1.64 2.51
C HIS A 129 -9.44 2.09 2.63
N ARG A 130 -9.67 3.39 2.81
CA ARG A 130 -11.03 3.97 2.84
C ARG A 130 -11.81 3.59 1.58
N SER A 131 -13.14 3.41 1.62
CA SER A 131 -13.94 2.88 0.49
C SER A 131 -13.72 1.41 0.12
N ARG A 132 -12.97 0.65 0.93
CA ARG A 132 -12.83 -0.82 0.84
C ARG A 132 -13.41 -1.47 2.09
N PHE A 133 -13.54 -2.80 2.07
CA PHE A 133 -14.08 -3.57 3.21
C PHE A 133 -13.30 -3.33 4.52
N SER A 134 -12.04 -2.90 4.40
CA SER A 134 -11.10 -2.63 5.49
C SER A 134 -11.03 -1.14 5.89
N GLY A 135 -11.86 -0.27 5.32
CA GLY A 135 -11.69 1.19 5.38
C GLY A 135 -11.84 1.85 6.76
N HIS A 136 -12.32 1.10 7.75
CA HIS A 136 -12.41 1.51 9.16
C HIS A 136 -12.20 0.26 10.04
N PRO A 137 -11.60 0.37 11.24
CA PRO A 137 -11.45 -0.73 12.19
C PRO A 137 -12.68 -1.63 12.32
N MET A 138 -13.84 -1.04 12.61
CA MET A 138 -15.10 -1.77 12.78
C MET A 138 -15.60 -2.48 11.52
N LEU A 139 -15.16 -2.07 10.33
CA LEU A 139 -15.46 -2.80 9.10
C LEU A 139 -14.56 -4.03 8.96
N LEU A 140 -13.28 -3.94 9.35
CA LEU A 140 -12.31 -5.03 9.22
C LEU A 140 -12.50 -6.15 10.25
N LEU A 141 -12.78 -5.82 11.53
CA LEU A 141 -12.79 -6.80 12.63
C LEU A 141 -13.68 -8.04 12.40
N PRO A 142 -14.90 -7.93 11.83
CA PRO A 142 -15.73 -9.10 11.50
C PRO A 142 -15.04 -10.08 10.54
N TYR A 143 -14.21 -9.59 9.61
CA TYR A 143 -13.46 -10.44 8.69
C TYR A 143 -12.26 -11.09 9.40
N LEU A 144 -11.60 -10.43 10.34
CA LEU A 144 -10.52 -11.05 11.11
C LEU A 144 -11.00 -12.19 12.01
N ALA A 145 -12.26 -12.14 12.46
CA ALA A 145 -12.87 -13.26 13.18
C ALA A 145 -13.06 -14.50 12.28
N GLN A 146 -13.32 -14.30 10.99
CA GLN A 146 -13.47 -15.37 9.99
C GLN A 146 -12.12 -15.81 9.38
N TYR A 147 -11.21 -14.86 9.21
CA TYR A 147 -9.92 -14.99 8.55
C TYR A 147 -8.80 -14.51 9.50
N PRO A 148 -8.47 -15.27 10.54
CA PRO A 148 -7.53 -14.83 11.59
C PRO A 148 -6.09 -14.63 11.09
N GLU A 149 -5.76 -15.12 9.90
CA GLU A 149 -4.45 -14.97 9.26
C GLU A 149 -4.48 -14.06 8.03
N LEU A 150 -5.55 -13.28 7.83
CA LEU A 150 -5.74 -12.42 6.66
C LEU A 150 -4.53 -11.48 6.49
N PRO A 151 -3.74 -11.62 5.41
CA PRO A 151 -2.53 -10.81 5.23
C PRO A 151 -2.88 -9.39 4.80
N LEU A 152 -2.31 -8.39 5.49
CA LEU A 152 -2.68 -6.97 5.31
C LEU A 152 -1.53 -6.11 4.77
N THR A 153 -1.87 -5.11 3.97
CA THR A 153 -1.05 -3.91 3.76
C THR A 153 -1.52 -2.83 4.73
N ALA A 154 -0.63 -2.40 5.63
CA ALA A 154 -0.94 -1.31 6.54
C ALA A 154 -0.73 0.04 5.85
N ASP A 155 -1.85 0.66 5.44
CA ASP A 155 -1.95 2.10 5.26
C ASP A 155 -2.87 2.70 6.34
N LEU A 156 -2.28 2.94 7.52
CA LEU A 156 -3.04 3.47 8.65
C LEU A 156 -3.44 4.93 8.47
N SER A 157 -2.92 5.62 7.44
CA SER A 157 -3.29 7.00 7.13
C SER A 157 -4.79 7.11 6.76
N HIS A 158 -5.33 6.07 6.14
CA HIS A 158 -6.77 5.98 5.86
C HIS A 158 -7.61 5.88 7.13
N TRP A 159 -7.15 5.11 8.13
CA TRP A 159 -7.84 4.98 9.41
C TRP A 159 -7.76 6.26 10.23
N CYS A 160 -6.67 7.02 10.17
CA CYS A 160 -6.60 8.35 10.78
C CYS A 160 -7.75 9.26 10.29
N CYS A 161 -7.97 9.27 8.98
CA CYS A 161 -9.05 10.05 8.37
C CYS A 161 -10.44 9.49 8.70
N ALA A 162 -10.60 8.17 8.72
CA ALA A 162 -11.90 7.53 8.96
C ALA A 162 -12.34 7.58 10.43
N CYS A 163 -11.38 7.58 11.37
CA CYS A 163 -11.62 7.63 12.81
C CYS A 163 -11.44 9.03 13.41
N GLU A 164 -11.14 10.03 12.58
CA GLU A 164 -10.86 11.41 12.98
C GLU A 164 -9.82 11.56 14.13
N SER A 165 -8.81 10.70 14.16
CA SER A 165 -7.83 10.60 15.25
C SER A 165 -6.48 10.08 14.77
N LEU A 166 -5.49 9.96 15.68
CA LEU A 166 -4.28 9.17 15.47
C LEU A 166 -4.38 7.83 16.22
N LEU A 167 -5.58 7.25 16.27
CA LEU A 167 -5.89 5.92 16.83
C LEU A 167 -5.41 5.70 18.29
N GLU A 168 -5.15 6.77 19.03
CA GLU A 168 -4.61 6.72 20.40
C GLU A 168 -5.56 6.03 21.40
N ASP A 169 -6.86 6.02 21.09
CA ASP A 169 -7.93 5.38 21.86
C ASP A 169 -8.24 3.95 21.40
N GLN A 170 -7.53 3.43 20.39
CA GLN A 170 -7.76 2.11 19.79
C GLN A 170 -6.59 1.11 19.89
N PRO A 171 -5.84 1.03 21.02
CA PRO A 171 -4.68 0.13 21.13
C PRO A 171 -5.07 -1.35 21.01
N HIS A 172 -6.26 -1.74 21.47
CA HIS A 172 -6.75 -3.12 21.37
C HIS A 172 -7.07 -3.54 19.93
N THR A 173 -7.52 -2.61 19.09
CA THR A 173 -7.71 -2.84 17.66
C THR A 173 -6.36 -3.02 16.99
N LEU A 174 -5.42 -2.11 17.23
CA LEU A 174 -4.07 -2.20 16.65
C LEU A 174 -3.38 -3.52 17.03
N ALA A 175 -3.52 -3.96 18.28
CA ALA A 175 -2.95 -5.24 18.73
C ALA A 175 -3.45 -6.47 17.95
N GLN A 176 -4.67 -6.42 17.39
CA GLN A 176 -5.22 -7.50 16.55
C GLN A 176 -4.75 -7.41 15.09
N VAL A 177 -4.45 -6.21 14.61
CA VAL A 177 -4.21 -5.92 13.18
C VAL A 177 -2.73 -5.96 12.84
N LEU A 178 -1.88 -5.32 13.66
CA LEU A 178 -0.44 -5.17 13.37
C LEU A 178 0.31 -6.51 13.14
N PRO A 179 -0.01 -7.62 13.85
CA PRO A 179 0.63 -8.92 13.59
C PRO A 179 0.33 -9.50 12.18
N LEU A 180 -0.75 -9.07 11.55
CA LEU A 180 -1.22 -9.55 10.25
C LEU A 180 -0.60 -8.79 9.07
N VAL A 181 0.09 -7.69 9.35
CA VAL A 181 0.71 -6.84 8.33
C VAL A 181 1.86 -7.58 7.64
N ARG A 182 1.92 -7.49 6.32
CA ARG A 182 2.99 -8.05 5.48
C ARG A 182 3.68 -7.00 4.60
N HIS A 183 3.01 -5.87 4.40
CA HIS A 183 3.48 -4.73 3.62
C HIS A 183 3.00 -3.43 4.29
N VAL A 184 3.71 -2.32 4.12
CA VAL A 184 3.34 -1.01 4.68
C VAL A 184 3.38 0.05 3.58
N HIS A 185 2.28 0.78 3.40
CA HIS A 185 2.33 2.07 2.74
C HIS A 185 2.75 3.13 3.75
N ALA A 186 3.94 3.68 3.57
CA ALA A 186 4.61 4.58 4.51
C ALA A 186 4.19 6.05 4.32
N ARG A 187 2.90 6.29 4.08
CA ARG A 187 2.32 7.63 4.05
C ARG A 187 1.96 8.09 5.46
N VAL A 188 2.17 9.37 5.74
CA VAL A 188 1.78 9.99 7.01
C VAL A 188 0.47 10.74 6.81
N GLY A 189 -0.59 10.26 7.46
CA GLY A 189 -1.88 10.95 7.54
C GLY A 189 -2.06 11.70 8.85
N HIS A 190 -3.20 12.36 9.01
CA HIS A 190 -3.61 13.05 10.23
C HIS A 190 -5.11 12.84 10.46
N ALA A 191 -5.62 13.28 11.61
CA ALA A 191 -7.03 13.13 12.01
C ALA A 191 -8.06 13.70 11.03
N GLN A 192 -7.65 14.46 10.01
CA GLN A 192 -8.57 15.12 9.06
C GLN A 192 -8.21 14.83 7.60
N GLY A 193 -7.26 13.91 7.36
CA GLY A 193 -6.83 13.61 6.00
C GLY A 193 -5.80 12.48 5.95
N PRO A 194 -5.78 11.70 4.86
CA PRO A 194 -4.85 10.59 4.69
C PRO A 194 -3.40 11.03 4.44
N GLN A 195 -3.14 12.33 4.24
CA GLN A 195 -1.83 12.84 3.89
C GLN A 195 -1.59 14.21 4.52
N VAL A 196 -0.49 14.35 5.25
CA VAL A 196 0.02 15.67 5.67
C VAL A 196 0.62 16.42 4.48
N ALA A 197 0.64 17.76 4.55
CA ALA A 197 1.23 18.59 3.50
C ALA A 197 2.71 18.24 3.25
N ASP A 198 3.50 18.16 4.33
CA ASP A 198 4.87 17.67 4.29
C ASP A 198 5.19 16.98 5.63
N PHE A 199 5.55 15.70 5.61
CA PHE A 199 5.82 14.97 6.87
C PHE A 199 7.04 15.49 7.63
N ARG A 200 7.91 16.25 6.97
CA ARG A 200 9.12 16.86 7.58
C ARG A 200 8.80 18.15 8.33
N ALA A 201 7.61 18.71 8.12
CA ALA A 201 7.21 19.97 8.75
C ALA A 201 6.98 19.78 10.27
N PRO A 202 7.33 20.75 11.13
CA PRO A 202 7.16 20.64 12.57
C PRO A 202 5.72 20.34 13.02
N GLU A 203 4.73 20.89 12.33
CA GLU A 203 3.31 20.65 12.58
C GLU A 203 2.87 19.22 12.28
N ALA A 204 3.57 18.51 11.37
CA ALA A 204 3.31 17.12 11.07
C ALA A 204 3.96 16.16 12.09
N LYS A 205 4.81 16.67 13.00
CA LYS A 205 5.57 15.84 13.93
C LYS A 205 4.70 14.88 14.77
N PRO A 206 3.56 15.28 15.36
CA PRO A 206 2.73 14.34 16.13
C PRO A 206 2.20 13.19 15.27
N ALA A 207 1.78 13.50 14.04
CA ALA A 207 1.32 12.51 13.08
C ALA A 207 2.46 11.56 12.65
N LEU A 208 3.62 12.11 12.31
CA LEU A 208 4.80 11.32 11.96
C LEU A 208 5.21 10.39 13.12
N ASP A 209 5.30 10.90 14.35
CA ASP A 209 5.66 10.10 15.52
C ASP A 209 4.69 8.92 15.73
N ALA A 210 3.39 9.13 15.55
CA ALA A 210 2.38 8.06 15.65
C ALA A 210 2.58 6.98 14.58
N HIS A 211 2.78 7.38 13.32
CA HIS A 211 3.02 6.43 12.23
C HIS A 211 4.33 5.65 12.42
N LEU A 212 5.40 6.32 12.85
CA LEU A 212 6.67 5.67 13.17
C LEU A 212 6.51 4.64 14.30
N ALA A 213 5.73 4.94 15.35
CA ALA A 213 5.46 4.00 16.43
C ALA A 213 4.71 2.75 15.94
N TRP A 214 3.74 2.89 15.02
CA TRP A 214 3.05 1.74 14.43
C TRP A 214 3.99 0.91 13.56
N TRP A 215 4.82 1.56 12.74
CA TRP A 215 5.78 0.88 11.89
C TRP A 215 6.85 0.14 12.72
N ASP A 216 7.30 0.72 13.83
CA ASP A 216 8.22 0.06 14.77
C ASP A 216 7.58 -1.22 15.33
N ALA A 217 6.32 -1.13 15.77
CA ALA A 217 5.59 -2.26 16.31
C ALA A 217 5.43 -3.37 15.27
N ILE A 218 5.07 -3.02 14.02
CA ILE A 218 5.00 -3.98 12.91
C ILE A 218 6.36 -4.63 12.68
N VAL A 219 7.45 -3.86 12.56
CA VAL A 219 8.81 -4.39 12.34
C VAL A 219 9.23 -5.32 13.48
N ALA A 220 8.96 -4.94 14.74
CA ALA A 220 9.25 -5.77 15.90
C ALA A 220 8.49 -7.10 15.88
N LEU A 221 7.18 -7.06 15.59
CA LEU A 221 6.33 -8.26 15.47
C LEU A 221 6.81 -9.18 14.35
N ARG A 222 7.17 -8.61 13.19
CA ARG A 222 7.68 -9.38 12.04
C ARG A 222 9.04 -10.01 12.33
N ARG A 223 9.94 -9.30 13.01
CA ARG A 223 11.22 -9.86 13.48
C ARG A 223 11.00 -10.99 14.48
N ALA A 224 10.13 -10.80 15.47
CA ALA A 224 9.81 -11.83 16.46
C ALA A 224 9.19 -13.09 15.84
N ALA A 225 8.42 -12.92 14.76
CA ALA A 225 7.87 -14.01 13.96
C ALA A 225 8.88 -14.67 13.01
N GLY A 226 10.16 -14.25 13.02
CA GLY A 226 11.21 -14.83 12.18
C GLY A 226 11.11 -14.48 10.70
N ALA A 227 10.42 -13.38 10.35
CA ALA A 227 10.29 -12.99 8.95
C ALA A 227 11.65 -12.63 8.34
N GLU A 228 11.91 -13.11 7.13
CA GLU A 228 13.15 -12.82 6.41
C GLU A 228 13.18 -11.38 5.85
N ARG A 229 12.01 -10.86 5.48
CA ARG A 229 11.85 -9.52 4.89
C ARG A 229 10.57 -8.82 5.36
N MET A 230 10.60 -7.50 5.26
CA MET A 230 9.45 -6.60 5.36
C MET A 230 9.57 -5.52 4.29
N THR A 231 8.46 -5.20 3.62
CA THR A 231 8.45 -4.24 2.51
C THR A 231 7.69 -2.98 2.89
N PHE A 232 8.19 -1.84 2.43
CA PHE A 232 7.56 -0.52 2.61
C PHE A 232 7.45 0.19 1.26
N THR A 233 6.38 0.94 1.06
CA THR A 233 6.22 1.84 -0.09
C THR A 233 5.88 3.23 0.41
N PRO A 234 6.80 4.21 0.35
CA PRO A 234 6.44 5.61 0.53
C PRO A 234 5.41 6.00 -0.55
N GLU A 235 4.20 6.33 -0.10
CA GLU A 235 3.05 6.55 -0.97
C GLU A 235 2.44 7.95 -0.78
N PHE A 236 3.30 8.97 -0.68
CA PHE A 236 2.87 10.36 -0.80
C PHE A 236 2.39 10.59 -2.23
N GLY A 237 1.10 10.87 -2.37
CA GLY A 237 0.40 10.95 -3.64
C GLY A 237 0.32 12.35 -4.23
N PRO A 238 0.02 12.50 -5.53
CA PRO A 238 -0.23 13.79 -6.15
C PRO A 238 -1.54 14.43 -5.63
N ALA A 239 -1.85 15.65 -6.06
CA ALA A 239 -3.17 16.24 -5.81
C ALA A 239 -4.30 15.29 -6.31
N PRO A 240 -5.42 15.16 -5.58
CA PRO A 240 -5.82 15.97 -4.42
C PRO A 240 -5.34 15.43 -3.06
N TYR A 241 -4.48 14.40 -3.00
CA TYR A 241 -3.91 13.95 -1.74
C TYR A 241 -2.90 14.97 -1.19
N THR A 242 -1.98 15.44 -2.04
CA THR A 242 -1.20 16.65 -1.72
C THR A 242 -2.12 17.86 -1.75
N GLN A 243 -2.19 18.58 -0.64
CA GLN A 243 -2.96 19.82 -0.54
C GLN A 243 -2.46 20.83 -1.58
N THR A 244 -3.39 21.61 -2.12
CA THR A 244 -3.08 22.64 -3.10
C THR A 244 -3.53 24.01 -2.62
N LEU A 245 -2.82 25.06 -3.02
CA LEU A 245 -3.24 26.43 -2.75
C LEU A 245 -4.62 26.72 -3.39
N PRO A 246 -5.51 27.46 -2.69
CA PRO A 246 -6.77 27.90 -3.27
C PRO A 246 -6.55 28.70 -4.56
N TYR A 247 -7.49 28.57 -5.51
CA TYR A 247 -7.50 29.24 -6.81
C TYR A 247 -6.42 28.81 -7.80
N THR A 248 -5.15 28.69 -7.40
CA THR A 248 -4.06 28.30 -8.30
C THR A 248 -3.93 26.79 -8.47
N GLN A 249 -4.43 26.01 -7.51
CA GLN A 249 -4.27 24.55 -7.43
C GLN A 249 -2.80 24.10 -7.43
N GLN A 250 -1.87 25.00 -7.10
CA GLN A 250 -0.46 24.65 -6.96
C GLN A 250 -0.27 23.72 -5.75
N PRO A 251 0.33 22.53 -5.92
CA PRO A 251 0.69 21.67 -4.79
C PRO A 251 1.57 22.40 -3.78
N VAL A 252 1.28 22.23 -2.49
CA VAL A 252 2.06 22.89 -1.42
C VAL A 252 3.41 22.22 -1.16
N SER A 253 3.62 21.02 -1.71
CA SER A 253 4.85 20.22 -1.59
C SER A 253 5.04 19.30 -2.79
N ASP A 254 6.26 18.79 -2.97
CA ASP A 254 6.58 17.79 -3.99
C ASP A 254 6.44 16.38 -3.41
N ALA A 255 5.54 15.59 -3.99
CA ALA A 255 5.26 14.23 -3.53
C ALA A 255 6.44 13.26 -3.75
N TRP A 256 7.20 13.43 -4.85
CA TRP A 256 8.38 12.61 -5.12
C TRP A 256 9.49 12.90 -4.10
N GLU A 257 9.74 14.17 -3.80
CA GLU A 257 10.73 14.53 -2.77
C GLU A 257 10.36 13.97 -1.40
N GLN A 258 9.07 13.94 -1.05
CA GLN A 258 8.60 13.30 0.18
C GLN A 258 8.83 11.78 0.15
N ASN A 259 8.51 11.10 -0.96
CA ASN A 259 8.75 9.66 -1.08
C ASN A 259 10.25 9.32 -0.94
N VAL A 260 11.14 10.11 -1.55
CA VAL A 260 12.60 9.96 -1.40
C VAL A 260 13.05 10.25 0.03
N ALA A 261 12.53 11.30 0.67
CA ALA A 261 12.89 11.61 2.06
C ALA A 261 12.42 10.52 3.03
N MET A 262 11.25 9.93 2.80
CA MET A 262 10.73 8.82 3.60
C MET A 262 11.55 7.55 3.41
N LEU A 263 12.00 7.25 2.18
CA LEU A 263 12.97 6.19 1.92
C LEU A 263 14.22 6.35 2.81
N GLN A 264 14.80 7.55 2.85
CA GLN A 264 16.00 7.79 3.66
C GLN A 264 15.73 7.65 5.17
N LEU A 265 14.58 8.16 5.64
CA LEU A 265 14.16 8.01 7.02
C LEU A 265 14.02 6.53 7.40
N LEU A 266 13.32 5.73 6.59
CA LEU A 266 13.10 4.31 6.84
C LEU A 266 14.43 3.53 6.86
N ARG A 267 15.35 3.83 5.95
CA ARG A 267 16.69 3.22 5.93
C ARG A 267 17.52 3.56 7.16
N GLN A 268 17.45 4.81 7.62
CA GLN A 268 18.13 5.23 8.85
C GLN A 268 17.51 4.58 10.09
N ARG A 269 16.17 4.47 10.12
CA ARG A 269 15.43 3.93 11.26
C ARG A 269 15.57 2.41 11.38
N TYR A 270 15.60 1.71 10.25
CA TYR A 270 15.70 0.26 10.19
C TYR A 270 16.91 -0.16 9.34
N PRO A 271 18.14 0.01 9.86
CA PRO A 271 19.33 -0.40 9.13
C PRO A 271 19.28 -1.91 8.86
N THR A 272 19.73 -2.30 7.67
CA THR A 272 20.10 -3.70 7.41
C THR A 272 21.32 -4.04 8.25
N ASP A 273 21.19 -5.06 9.08
CA ASP A 273 22.33 -5.73 9.74
C ASP A 273 23.29 -6.35 8.70
#